data_AF-A0A221T2U3-F1
#
_entry.id   AF-A0A221T2U3-F1
#
_cell.length_a   1.000
_cell.length_b   1.000
_cell.length_c   1.000
_cell.angle_alpha   90.00
_cell.angle_beta   90.00
_cell.angle_gamma   90.00
#
_symmetry.space_group_name_H-M   'P 1'
#
loop_
_entity.id
_entity.type
_entity.pdbx_description
1 polymer ?
#
loop_
_entity_poly.entity_id
_entity_poly.type
_entity_poly.pdbx_seq_one_letter_code
_entity_poly.pdbx_strand_id
1 'polypeptide(L)'
;MPSGRTHSLINFSVLGAGMMLWQVLGRPADDTPGLSVAAGMIIGTVWITPDLDMRGVKVDAQRAWGPLGAVWSPLRMLSKHRGVSHTYLRGPLLRVAYLAAIAALLLLLVRLCTGTPWNSPLPSLPVHLSTAPPVKVLLWSYCGYHAAQVLHLIADRIPLSFKRL
;
A
#
# COMPACT_ATOMS: atom_id res chain seq x y z
N MET A 1 0.94 -13.05 16.57
CA MET A 1 1.60 -11.97 15.81
C MET A 1 1.42 -10.66 16.56
N PRO A 2 2.31 -9.68 16.38
CA PRO A 2 2.02 -8.30 16.78
C PRO A 2 0.66 -7.86 16.21
N SER A 3 0.01 -6.91 16.88
CA SER A 3 -1.27 -6.39 16.37
C SER A 3 -1.02 -5.48 15.17
N GLY A 4 -2.03 -5.27 14.31
CA GLY A 4 -1.97 -4.27 13.23
C GLY A 4 -1.54 -2.89 13.74
N ARG A 5 -1.98 -2.50 14.95
CA ARG A 5 -1.53 -1.26 15.61
C ARG A 5 -0.04 -1.24 15.92
N THR A 6 0.53 -2.37 16.33
CA THR A 6 1.96 -2.50 16.60
C THR A 6 2.76 -2.33 15.30
N HIS A 7 2.31 -2.92 14.20
CA HIS A 7 2.92 -2.74 12.89
C HIS A 7 2.85 -1.28 12.42
N SER A 8 1.69 -0.64 12.55
CA SER A 8 1.52 0.78 12.23
C SER A 8 2.43 1.68 13.08
N LEU A 9 2.52 1.42 14.39
CA LEU A 9 3.40 2.17 15.27
C LEU A 9 4.86 2.08 14.81
N ILE A 10 5.37 0.87 14.55
CA ILE A 10 6.74 0.67 14.08
C ILE A 10 6.98 1.44 12.78
N ASN A 11 6.09 1.29 11.79
CA ASN A 11 6.24 1.98 10.51
C ASN A 11 6.22 3.51 10.67
N PHE A 12 5.29 4.06 11.46
CA PHE A 12 5.24 5.50 11.67
C PHE A 12 6.41 6.03 12.50
N SER A 13 6.93 5.26 13.46
CA SER A 13 8.15 5.62 14.18
C SER A 13 9.37 5.67 13.25
N VAL A 14 9.53 4.67 12.37
CA VAL A 14 10.62 4.67 11.38
C VAL A 14 10.45 5.78 10.36
N LEU A 15 9.22 6.05 9.92
CA LEU A 15 8.92 7.18 9.02
C LEU A 15 9.32 8.51 9.66
N GLY A 16 8.88 8.77 10.90
CA GLY A 16 9.18 10.00 11.61
C GLY A 16 10.69 10.19 11.82
N ALA A 17 11.39 9.15 12.28
CA ALA A 17 12.84 9.18 12.44
C ALA A 17 13.57 9.39 11.10
N GLY A 18 13.12 8.73 10.04
CA GLY A 18 13.67 8.88 8.69
C GLY A 18 13.49 10.29 8.13
N MET A 19 12.31 10.89 8.30
CA MET A 19 12.04 12.27 7.87
C MET A 19 12.82 13.30 8.69
N MET A 20 13.04 13.05 9.99
CA MET A 20 13.89 13.90 10.81
C MET A 20 15.34 13.82 10.36
N LEU A 21 15.87 12.61 10.12
CA LEU A 21 17.21 12.42 9.60
C LEU A 21 17.40 13.07 8.22
N TRP A 22 16.41 12.96 7.34
CA TRP A 22 16.42 13.62 6.03
C TRP A 22 16.67 15.12 6.13
N GLN A 23 15.94 15.79 7.05
CA GLN A 23 16.11 17.22 7.31
C GLN A 23 17.45 17.56 7.95
N VAL A 24 17.93 16.75 8.90
CA VAL A 24 19.25 16.93 9.52
C VAL A 24 20.38 16.83 8.49
N LEU A 25 20.19 16.03 7.43
CA LEU A 25 21.12 15.94 6.30
C LEU A 25 20.97 17.10 5.28
N GLY A 26 20.23 18.15 5.63
CA GLY A 26 20.06 19.35 4.81
C GLY A 26 19.11 19.18 3.63
N ARG A 27 18.26 18.14 3.62
CA ARG A 27 17.26 17.93 2.58
C ARG A 27 15.93 18.63 2.96
N PRO A 28 15.29 19.37 2.03
CA PRO A 28 14.01 20.00 2.31
C PRO A 28 12.93 18.96 2.66
N ALA A 29 12.04 19.31 3.60
CA ALA A 29 10.95 18.43 4.00
C ALA A 29 9.88 18.25 2.91
N ASP A 30 9.80 19.21 1.98
CA ASP A 30 8.86 19.28 0.87
C ASP A 30 9.46 18.79 -0.46
N ASP A 31 10.67 18.20 -0.42
CA ASP A 31 11.28 17.68 -1.62
C ASP A 31 10.51 16.47 -2.17
N THR A 32 10.43 16.39 -3.51
CA THR A 32 9.63 15.36 -4.17
C THR A 32 10.02 13.92 -3.76
N PRO A 33 11.32 13.55 -3.66
CA PRO A 33 11.72 12.22 -3.23
C PRO A 33 11.28 11.88 -1.80
N GLY A 34 11.53 12.77 -0.82
CA GLY A 34 11.17 12.55 0.58
C GLY A 34 9.67 12.39 0.76
N LEU A 35 8.88 13.29 0.16
CA LEU A 35 7.42 13.22 0.17
C LEU A 35 6.90 11.94 -0.51
N SER A 36 7.52 11.52 -1.63
CA SER A 36 7.13 10.29 -2.32
C SER A 36 7.37 9.05 -1.45
N VAL A 37 8.55 8.94 -0.83
CA VAL A 37 8.86 7.85 0.10
C VAL A 37 7.90 7.85 1.28
N ALA A 38 7.64 9.03 1.88
CA ALA A 38 6.70 9.15 2.98
C ALA A 38 5.29 8.71 2.58
N ALA A 39 4.78 9.19 1.45
CA ALA A 39 3.47 8.80 0.92
C ALA A 39 3.39 7.30 0.68
N GLY A 40 4.40 6.71 0.03
CA GLY A 40 4.49 5.27 -0.18
C GLY A 40 4.45 4.46 1.11
N MET A 41 5.20 4.91 2.12
CA MET A 41 5.28 4.25 3.42
C MET A 41 3.96 4.35 4.19
N ILE A 42 3.29 5.50 4.15
CA ILE A 42 1.94 5.69 4.70
C ILE A 42 0.96 4.75 3.99
N ILE A 43 1.00 4.71 2.65
CA ILE A 43 0.09 3.86 1.88
C ILE A 43 0.29 2.38 2.18
N GLY A 44 1.54 1.94 2.25
CA GLY A 44 1.91 0.58 2.61
C GLY A 44 1.56 0.19 4.04
N THR A 45 1.43 1.16 4.94
CA THR A 45 1.10 0.95 6.35
C THR A 45 -0.41 0.96 6.60
N VAL A 46 -1.13 1.87 5.95
CA VAL A 46 -2.57 2.07 6.20
C VAL A 46 -3.44 1.20 5.30
N TRP A 47 -3.11 1.12 4.01
CA TRP A 47 -4.00 0.51 3.01
C TRP A 47 -3.49 -0.81 2.47
N ILE A 48 -2.19 -0.99 2.25
CA ILE A 48 -1.65 -2.13 1.49
C ILE A 48 -0.68 -2.96 2.35
N THR A 49 -1.19 -3.57 3.42
CA THR A 49 -0.39 -4.35 4.37
C THR A 49 -0.35 -5.84 4.02
N PRO A 50 0.61 -6.63 4.55
CA PRO A 50 0.62 -8.09 4.41
C PRO A 50 -0.63 -8.74 5.03
N ASP A 51 -1.12 -8.17 6.12
CA ASP A 51 -2.29 -8.61 6.90
C ASP A 51 -3.61 -8.70 6.11
N LEU A 52 -3.68 -8.11 4.91
CA LEU A 52 -4.84 -8.23 4.01
C LEU A 52 -5.14 -9.67 3.59
N ASP A 53 -4.20 -10.60 3.78
CA ASP A 53 -4.39 -12.03 3.54
C ASP A 53 -5.05 -12.81 4.70
N MET A 54 -5.28 -12.17 5.86
CA MET A 54 -5.88 -12.81 7.02
C MET A 54 -7.35 -13.18 6.79
N ARG A 55 -7.71 -14.44 7.07
CA ARG A 55 -9.07 -14.98 6.94
C ARG A 55 -9.86 -14.85 8.25
N GLY A 56 -11.17 -14.67 8.14
CA GLY A 56 -12.10 -14.71 9.27
C GLY A 56 -12.12 -13.46 10.17
N VAL A 57 -11.22 -12.49 9.96
CA VAL A 57 -11.16 -11.24 10.73
C VAL A 57 -11.00 -10.05 9.79
N LYS A 58 -11.77 -8.99 10.04
CA LYS A 58 -11.62 -7.71 9.33
C LYS A 58 -10.51 -6.88 9.98
N VAL A 59 -9.35 -6.86 9.34
CA VAL A 59 -8.14 -6.14 9.77
C VAL A 59 -8.26 -4.63 9.56
N ASP A 60 -7.47 -3.84 10.27
CA ASP A 60 -7.52 -2.37 10.22
C ASP A 60 -7.26 -1.84 8.80
N ALA A 61 -6.32 -2.44 8.07
CA ALA A 61 -6.08 -2.08 6.67
C ALA A 61 -7.34 -2.25 5.81
N GLN A 62 -8.08 -3.35 5.95
CA GLN A 62 -9.33 -3.57 5.23
C GLN A 62 -10.43 -2.56 5.64
N ARG A 63 -10.41 -2.07 6.89
CA ARG A 63 -11.32 -1.01 7.35
C ARG A 63 -10.96 0.35 6.77
N ALA A 64 -9.67 0.63 6.55
CA ALA A 64 -9.20 1.87 5.95
C ALA A 64 -9.64 2.06 4.48
N TRP A 65 -9.98 0.97 3.78
CA TRP A 65 -10.62 1.02 2.45
C TRP A 65 -12.14 1.26 2.52
N GLY A 66 -12.76 1.26 3.71
CA GLY A 66 -14.20 1.37 3.86
C GLY A 66 -14.94 0.24 3.11
N PRO A 67 -15.98 0.55 2.31
CA PRO A 67 -16.67 -0.43 1.47
C PRO A 67 -15.77 -1.11 0.44
N LEU A 68 -14.76 -0.39 -0.10
CA LEU A 68 -13.82 -0.93 -1.08
C LEU A 68 -12.90 -2.01 -0.48
N GLY A 69 -12.89 -2.20 0.84
CA GLY A 69 -12.18 -3.29 1.49
C GLY A 69 -12.63 -4.67 1.00
N ALA A 70 -13.84 -4.78 0.43
CA ALA A 70 -14.32 -6.01 -0.20
C ALA A 70 -13.45 -6.45 -1.39
N VAL A 71 -12.77 -5.51 -2.05
CA VAL A 71 -11.91 -5.80 -3.21
C VAL A 71 -10.76 -6.71 -2.84
N TRP A 72 -10.37 -6.82 -1.57
CA TRP A 72 -9.30 -7.70 -1.13
C TRP A 72 -9.75 -9.14 -0.85
N SER A 73 -11.06 -9.41 -0.94
CA SER A 73 -11.62 -10.74 -0.63
C SER A 73 -11.07 -11.86 -1.50
N PRO A 74 -10.94 -11.71 -2.84
CA PRO A 74 -10.33 -12.73 -3.68
C PRO A 74 -8.88 -13.06 -3.27
N LEU A 75 -8.05 -12.04 -3.02
CA LEU A 75 -6.67 -12.23 -2.59
C LEU A 75 -6.59 -13.03 -1.28
N ARG A 76 -7.45 -12.70 -0.30
CA ARG A 76 -7.58 -13.43 0.97
C ARG A 76 -8.03 -14.88 0.81
N MET A 77 -8.92 -15.16 -0.15
CA MET A 77 -9.42 -16.51 -0.43
C MET A 77 -8.39 -17.39 -1.14
N LEU A 78 -7.50 -16.79 -1.94
CA LEU A 78 -6.47 -17.50 -2.69
C LEU A 78 -5.16 -17.64 -1.91
N SER A 79 -4.80 -16.65 -1.08
CA SER A 79 -3.58 -16.72 -0.27
C SER A 79 -3.83 -17.41 1.06
N LYS A 80 -2.86 -18.21 1.50
CA LYS A 80 -2.77 -18.64 2.90
C LYS A 80 -2.09 -17.51 3.68
N HIS A 81 -2.56 -17.21 4.88
CA HIS A 81 -1.86 -16.28 5.77
C HIS A 81 -0.43 -16.78 6.01
N ARG A 82 0.57 -15.90 5.86
CA ARG A 82 2.00 -16.24 5.82
C ARG A 82 2.49 -17.05 4.60
N GLY A 83 1.70 -17.07 3.53
CA GLY A 83 2.06 -17.65 2.24
C GLY A 83 2.82 -16.67 1.34
N VAL A 84 2.52 -16.69 0.04
CA VAL A 84 3.22 -15.90 -0.99
C VAL A 84 3.14 -14.39 -0.74
N SER A 85 2.01 -13.91 -0.20
CA SER A 85 1.75 -12.52 0.20
C SER A 85 2.69 -11.99 1.30
N HIS A 86 3.35 -12.89 2.02
CA HIS A 86 4.14 -12.63 3.22
C HIS A 86 5.64 -12.86 3.01
N THR A 87 6.11 -12.57 1.79
CA THR A 87 7.51 -12.62 1.40
C THR A 87 8.04 -11.21 1.15
N TYR A 88 9.35 -11.00 1.31
CA TYR A 88 9.96 -9.67 1.18
C TYR A 88 9.73 -9.01 -0.17
N LEU A 89 9.70 -9.78 -1.26
CA LEU A 89 9.58 -9.24 -2.61
C LEU A 89 8.29 -9.64 -3.32
N ARG A 90 7.98 -10.94 -3.38
CA ARG A 90 6.82 -11.44 -4.15
C ARG A 90 5.50 -10.95 -3.55
N GLY A 91 5.42 -10.87 -2.23
CA GLY A 91 4.22 -10.41 -1.52
C GLY A 91 3.83 -8.97 -1.87
N PRO A 92 4.74 -7.99 -1.72
CA PRO A 92 4.50 -6.62 -2.13
C PRO A 92 4.14 -6.49 -3.62
N LEU A 93 4.90 -7.16 -4.50
CA LEU A 93 4.63 -7.14 -5.94
C LEU A 93 3.26 -7.72 -6.27
N LEU A 94 2.86 -8.82 -5.62
CA LEU A 94 1.54 -9.43 -5.81
C LEU A 94 0.41 -8.45 -5.44
N ARG A 95 0.54 -7.71 -4.34
CA ARG A 95 -0.47 -6.73 -3.91
C ARG A 95 -0.58 -5.54 -4.86
N VAL A 96 0.55 -5.05 -5.38
CA VAL A 96 0.56 -3.99 -6.41
C VAL A 96 -0.04 -4.51 -7.72
N ALA A 97 0.37 -5.69 -8.19
CA ALA A 97 -0.17 -6.32 -9.39
C ALA A 97 -1.68 -6.59 -9.27
N TYR A 98 -2.13 -7.02 -8.09
CA TYR A 98 -3.53 -7.22 -7.78
C TYR A 98 -4.34 -5.93 -7.93
N LEU A 99 -3.89 -4.84 -7.33
CA LEU A 99 -4.56 -3.53 -7.47
C LEU A 99 -4.54 -3.01 -8.90
N ALA A 100 -3.43 -3.21 -9.63
CA ALA A 100 -3.36 -2.85 -11.04
C ALA A 100 -4.38 -3.64 -11.88
N ALA A 101 -4.56 -4.94 -11.62
CA ALA A 101 -5.56 -5.76 -12.29
C ALA A 101 -6.99 -5.30 -11.98
N ILE A 102 -7.28 -4.97 -10.72
CA ILE A 102 -8.57 -4.41 -10.30
C ILE A 102 -8.82 -3.06 -11.00
N ALA A 103 -7.84 -2.17 -11.03
CA ALA A 103 -7.96 -0.88 -11.70
C ALA A 103 -8.23 -1.06 -13.21
N ALA A 104 -7.50 -1.97 -13.86
CA ALA A 104 -7.72 -2.30 -15.27
C ALA A 104 -9.14 -2.85 -15.52
N LEU A 105 -9.64 -3.71 -14.64
CA LEU A 105 -11.01 -4.23 -14.73
C LEU A 105 -12.06 -3.12 -14.57
N LEU A 106 -11.89 -2.23 -13.59
CA LEU A 106 -12.80 -1.10 -13.39
C LEU A 106 -12.80 -0.17 -14.61
N LEU A 107 -11.63 0.12 -15.18
CA LEU A 107 -11.51 0.91 -16.41
C LEU A 107 -12.22 0.22 -17.59
N LEU A 108 -12.07 -1.10 -17.73
CA LEU A 108 -12.77 -1.88 -18.74
C LEU A 108 -14.28 -1.77 -18.57
N LEU A 109 -14.79 -1.92 -17.35
CA LEU A 109 -16.22 -1.80 -17.06
C LEU A 109 -16.75 -0.40 -17.39
N VAL A 110 -16.02 0.67 -17.02
CA VAL A 110 -16.38 2.04 -17.39
C VAL A 110 -16.45 2.19 -18.92
N ARG A 111 -15.50 1.62 -19.65
CA ARG A 111 -15.50 1.67 -21.12
C ARG A 111 -16.71 0.96 -21.72
N LEU A 112 -17.02 -0.23 -21.23
CA LEU A 112 -18.19 -1.00 -21.67
C LEU A 112 -19.50 -0.27 -21.37
N CYS A 113 -19.65 0.31 -20.17
CA CYS A 113 -20.85 1.05 -19.78
C CYS A 113 -21.03 2.37 -20.55
N THR A 114 -19.94 3.02 -20.97
CA THR A 114 -19.98 4.28 -21.72
C THR A 114 -19.96 4.09 -23.23
N GLY A 115 -19.80 2.85 -23.71
CA GLY A 115 -19.61 2.57 -25.14
C GLY A 115 -18.32 3.18 -25.71
N THR A 116 -17.33 3.52 -24.87
CA THR A 116 -16.10 4.15 -25.34
C THR A 116 -15.16 3.11 -25.96
N PRO A 117 -14.71 3.30 -27.21
CA PRO A 117 -13.78 2.39 -27.87
C PRO A 117 -12.48 2.20 -27.08
N TRP A 118 -11.84 1.04 -27.19
CA TRP A 118 -10.58 0.75 -26.47
C TRP A 118 -9.45 1.73 -26.81
N ASN A 119 -9.40 2.17 -28.07
CA ASN A 119 -8.42 3.13 -28.59
C ASN A 119 -8.79 4.60 -28.33
N SER A 120 -9.97 4.88 -27.75
CA SER A 120 -10.31 6.25 -27.39
C SER A 120 -9.56 6.65 -26.13
N PRO A 121 -9.23 7.96 -25.99
CA PRO A 121 -8.89 8.53 -24.69
C PRO A 121 -9.94 8.08 -23.67
N LEU A 122 -9.50 7.89 -22.42
CA LEU A 122 -10.45 7.64 -21.34
C LEU A 122 -11.52 8.74 -21.36
N PRO A 123 -12.81 8.42 -21.19
CA PRO A 123 -13.83 9.44 -21.04
C PRO A 123 -13.34 10.41 -19.96
N SER A 124 -13.41 11.71 -20.25
CA SER A 124 -12.87 12.75 -19.39
C SER A 124 -13.54 12.66 -18.02
N LEU A 125 -12.90 11.97 -17.08
CA LEU A 125 -13.27 12.03 -15.67
C LEU A 125 -13.10 13.49 -15.26
N PRO A 126 -14.07 14.10 -14.56
CA PRO A 126 -14.00 15.52 -14.16
C PRO A 126 -12.92 15.83 -13.10
N VAL A 127 -11.81 15.08 -13.06
CA VAL A 127 -10.75 15.20 -12.06
C VAL A 127 -9.40 15.41 -12.76
N HIS A 128 -8.57 16.29 -12.20
CA HIS A 128 -7.16 16.56 -12.51
C HIS A 128 -6.20 15.33 -12.43
N LEU A 129 -6.72 14.10 -12.53
CA LEU A 129 -5.98 12.84 -12.62
C LEU A 129 -5.49 12.54 -14.04
N SER A 130 -5.66 13.47 -14.99
CA SER A 130 -5.36 13.26 -16.41
C SER A 130 -3.86 13.09 -16.70
N THR A 131 -2.98 13.45 -15.77
CA THR A 131 -1.54 13.22 -15.87
C THR A 131 -1.11 12.15 -14.88
N ALA A 132 -0.59 11.04 -15.40
CA ALA A 132 0.09 10.05 -14.56
C ALA A 132 1.23 10.76 -13.81
N PRO A 133 1.43 10.46 -12.52
CA PRO A 133 2.55 11.03 -11.78
C PRO A 133 3.88 10.67 -12.47
N PRO A 134 4.90 11.54 -12.39
CA PRO A 134 6.20 11.26 -12.97
C PRO A 134 6.75 9.92 -12.50
N VAL A 135 7.42 9.16 -13.37
CA VAL A 135 7.93 7.82 -13.04
C VAL A 135 8.83 7.83 -11.79
N LYS A 136 9.58 8.91 -11.57
CA LYS A 136 10.41 9.10 -10.37
C LYS A 136 9.58 9.12 -9.09
N VAL A 137 8.43 9.80 -9.09
CA VAL A 137 7.49 9.84 -7.95
C VAL A 137 6.98 8.43 -7.64
N LEU A 138 6.62 7.67 -8.68
CA LEU A 138 6.17 6.29 -8.53
C LEU A 138 7.28 5.39 -7.96
N LEU A 139 8.51 5.52 -8.45
CA LEU A 139 9.64 4.73 -7.97
C LEU A 139 9.95 5.02 -6.49
N TRP A 140 10.03 6.29 -6.11
CA TRP A 140 10.26 6.68 -4.72
C TRP A 140 9.10 6.26 -3.81
N SER A 141 7.87 6.38 -4.28
CA SER A 141 6.69 5.88 -3.56
C SER A 141 6.75 4.36 -3.39
N TYR A 142 7.19 3.62 -4.40
CA TYR A 142 7.38 2.18 -4.29
C TYR A 142 8.47 1.83 -3.26
N CYS A 143 9.57 2.59 -3.20
CA CYS A 143 10.59 2.40 -2.17
C CYS A 143 10.02 2.55 -0.75
N GLY A 144 9.25 3.60 -0.50
CA GLY A 144 8.58 3.80 0.80
C GLY A 144 7.56 2.70 1.12
N TYR A 145 6.74 2.34 0.14
CA TYR A 145 5.80 1.23 0.25
C TYR A 145 6.53 -0.08 0.63
N HIS A 146 7.60 -0.41 -0.09
CA HIS A 146 8.38 -1.63 0.13
C HIS A 146 9.04 -1.64 1.50
N ALA A 147 9.60 -0.50 1.95
CA ALA A 147 10.14 -0.35 3.29
C ALA A 147 9.10 -0.67 4.38
N ALA A 148 7.87 -0.15 4.24
CA ALA A 148 6.77 -0.49 5.15
C ALA A 148 6.46 -2.00 5.19
N GLN A 149 6.58 -2.69 4.04
CA GLN A 149 6.36 -4.14 3.98
C GLN A 149 7.50 -4.91 4.67
N VAL A 150 8.74 -4.53 4.42
CA VAL A 150 9.91 -5.17 5.04
C VAL A 150 9.86 -5.02 6.56
N LEU A 151 9.55 -3.82 7.06
CA LEU A 151 9.41 -3.56 8.49
C LEU A 151 8.28 -4.39 9.11
N HIS A 152 7.14 -4.53 8.43
CA HIS A 152 6.05 -5.41 8.86
C HIS A 152 6.53 -6.85 9.05
N LEU A 153 7.23 -7.39 8.05
CA LEU A 153 7.77 -8.75 8.06
C LEU A 153 8.86 -8.96 9.11
N ILE A 154 9.68 -7.96 9.38
CA ILE A 154 10.67 -7.98 10.46
C ILE A 154 9.94 -8.01 11.81
N ALA A 155 8.98 -7.12 12.01
CA ALA A 155 8.20 -7.05 13.25
C ALA A 155 7.47 -8.36 13.56
N ASP A 156 6.98 -9.07 12.53
CA ASP A 156 6.36 -10.39 12.66
C ASP A 156 7.27 -11.48 13.27
N ARG A 157 8.58 -11.31 13.16
CA ARG A 157 9.59 -12.24 13.67
C ARG A 157 10.05 -11.89 15.08
N ILE A 158 9.74 -10.69 15.57
CA ILE A 158 10.11 -10.25 16.91
C ILE A 158 8.96 -10.63 17.86
N PRO A 159 9.22 -11.39 18.93
CA PRO A 159 8.21 -11.67 19.95
C PRO A 159 7.97 -10.42 20.80
N LEU A 160 7.28 -9.43 20.23
CA LEU A 160 6.88 -8.23 20.97
C LEU A 160 5.64 -8.56 21.81
N SER A 161 5.86 -9.09 23.02
CA SER A 161 4.79 -9.20 24.01
C SER A 161 4.60 -7.88 24.74
N PHE A 162 3.97 -6.89 24.10
CA PHE A 162 3.42 -5.78 24.87
C PHE A 162 2.15 -6.27 25.56
N LYS A 163 2.28 -6.75 26.79
CA LYS A 163 1.14 -6.87 27.69
C LYS A 163 0.55 -5.46 27.83
N ARG A 164 -0.78 -5.34 27.69
CA ARG A 164 -1.49 -4.09 27.94
C ARG A 164 -1.12 -3.64 29.36
N LEU A 165 -0.38 -2.54 29.46
CA LEU A 165 -0.28 -1.73 30.68
C LEU A 165 -1.54 -0.87 30.78
#